data_AF-A0A454VZ22-F1
#
_entry.id   AF-A0A454VZ22-F1
#
_cell.length_a   1.000
_cell.length_b   1.000
_cell.length_c   1.000
_cell.angle_alpha   90.00
_cell.angle_beta   90.00
_cell.angle_gamma   90.00
#
_symmetry.space_group_name_H-M   'P 1'
#
loop_
_entity.id
_entity.type
_entity.pdbx_description
1 polymer ?
#
loop_
_entity_poly.entity_id
_entity_poly.type
_entity_poly.pdbx_seq_one_letter_code
_entity_poly.pdbx_strand_id
1 'polypeptide(L)'
;ELMLNRTHALSPAHRPVVWAAAVLGEPAGRDELVAVSGLGAAAGGDALLRALETAALAEPVEGRYGFAVPLAAPAVRASVPGPVRQDLHGRAARTLSGRRPVPWADVAEHHRAAGDTRRWLGAVERAAESAAASGRHEQAVALLERTLATPGLPPRSRARLAPLLARSAVTGLRSDRTVEVLAQIVRDTSLPPAVRGELRLDLGLMLCNQMGRFPEGWRMLEIAAAELREVRPGLAARAMTALSSPYWPGSPLDVHRRWLAEATAAADASGDEPMRTAVLAGRAGLAMSCADPGAWELARELPAEDTDPACARQAARGLCNTADFAVWLGFYERAE
;
A
#
# COMPACT_ATOMS: atom_id res chain seq x y z
N GLU A 1 -26.25 6.26 -30.20
CA GLU A 1 -27.59 5.80 -30.67
C GLU A 1 -27.53 4.56 -31.56
N LEU A 2 -26.71 4.53 -32.62
CA LEU A 2 -26.67 3.39 -33.55
C LEU A 2 -26.50 2.00 -32.88
N MET A 3 -25.55 1.84 -31.94
CA MET A 3 -25.35 0.55 -31.28
C MET A 3 -26.50 0.15 -30.35
N LEU A 4 -27.18 1.13 -29.74
CA LEU A 4 -28.37 0.85 -28.93
C LEU A 4 -29.48 0.30 -29.82
N ASN A 5 -29.72 0.92 -30.97
CA ASN A 5 -30.72 0.46 -31.93
C ASN A 5 -30.42 -0.96 -32.44
N ARG A 6 -29.16 -1.25 -32.79
CA ARG A 6 -28.74 -2.61 -33.18
C ARG A 6 -28.91 -3.63 -32.05
N THR A 7 -28.61 -3.25 -30.82
CA THR A 7 -28.84 -4.10 -29.64
C THR A 7 -30.33 -4.35 -29.41
N HIS A 8 -31.19 -3.34 -29.60
CA HIS A 8 -32.64 -3.49 -29.43
C HIS A 8 -33.30 -4.28 -30.57
N ALA A 9 -32.72 -4.26 -31.77
CA ALA A 9 -33.16 -5.06 -32.91
C ALA A 9 -32.95 -6.58 -32.69
N LEU A 10 -32.00 -6.96 -31.83
CA LEU A 10 -31.86 -8.35 -31.41
C LEU A 10 -33.04 -8.80 -30.55
N SER A 11 -33.38 -10.08 -30.69
CA SER A 11 -34.35 -10.72 -29.80
C SER A 11 -33.91 -10.58 -28.33
N PRO A 12 -34.84 -10.47 -27.36
CA PRO A 12 -34.47 -10.37 -25.95
C PRO A 12 -33.53 -11.48 -25.45
N ALA A 13 -33.63 -12.69 -26.02
CA ALA A 13 -32.78 -13.82 -25.66
C ALA A 13 -31.31 -13.65 -26.10
N HIS A 14 -31.03 -12.85 -27.13
CA HIS A 14 -29.68 -12.65 -27.66
C HIS A 14 -28.97 -11.43 -27.09
N ARG A 15 -29.71 -10.44 -26.58
CA ARG A 15 -29.15 -9.20 -25.99
C ARG A 15 -28.08 -9.41 -24.90
N PRO A 16 -28.17 -10.43 -24.03
CA PRO A 16 -27.17 -10.62 -22.97
C PRO A 16 -25.73 -10.80 -23.47
N VAL A 17 -25.50 -11.31 -24.69
CA VAL A 17 -24.13 -11.42 -25.24
C VAL A 17 -23.53 -10.05 -25.59
N VAL A 18 -24.36 -9.12 -26.10
CA VAL A 18 -23.95 -7.75 -26.39
C VAL A 18 -23.73 -6.97 -25.09
N TRP A 19 -24.57 -7.19 -24.08
CA TRP A 19 -24.38 -6.62 -22.75
C TRP A 19 -23.11 -7.16 -22.07
N ALA A 20 -22.79 -8.44 -22.25
CA ALA A 20 -21.55 -9.03 -21.76
C ALA A 20 -20.32 -8.35 -22.38
N ALA A 21 -20.32 -8.14 -23.70
CA ALA A 21 -19.27 -7.38 -24.38
C ALA A 21 -19.18 -5.94 -23.85
N ALA A 22 -20.31 -5.29 -23.56
CA ALA A 22 -20.34 -3.93 -23.02
C ALA A 22 -19.80 -3.84 -21.60
N VAL A 23 -19.98 -4.90 -20.81
CA VAL A 23 -19.45 -5.01 -19.45
C VAL A 23 -17.95 -5.29 -19.45
N LEU A 24 -17.47 -6.18 -20.32
CA LEU A 24 -16.03 -6.47 -20.47
C LEU A 24 -15.27 -5.26 -21.03
N GLY A 25 -15.88 -4.50 -21.95
CA GLY A 25 -15.32 -3.24 -22.45
C GLY A 25 -14.17 -3.40 -23.45
N GLU A 26 -13.64 -4.60 -23.62
CA GLU A 26 -12.62 -4.98 -24.59
C GLU A 26 -13.06 -6.20 -25.42
N PRO A 27 -12.48 -6.41 -26.63
CA PRO A 27 -12.74 -7.61 -27.42
C PRO A 27 -12.38 -8.89 -26.64
N ALA A 28 -13.32 -9.83 -26.56
CA ALA A 28 -13.21 -11.02 -25.74
C ALA A 28 -13.46 -12.30 -26.54
N GLY A 29 -12.96 -13.43 -26.03
CA GLY A 29 -13.19 -14.73 -26.67
C GLY A 29 -14.66 -15.14 -26.58
N ARG A 30 -15.11 -16.04 -27.48
CA ARG A 30 -16.46 -16.61 -27.44
C ARG A 30 -16.81 -17.12 -26.04
N ASP A 31 -15.95 -17.94 -25.44
CA ASP A 31 -16.23 -18.57 -24.16
C ASP A 31 -16.35 -17.55 -23.02
N GLU A 32 -15.58 -16.46 -23.07
CA GLU A 32 -15.67 -15.37 -22.10
C GLU A 32 -17.01 -14.63 -22.23
N LEU A 33 -17.44 -14.31 -23.46
CA LEU A 33 -18.73 -13.67 -23.70
C LEU A 33 -19.92 -14.55 -23.29
N VAL A 34 -19.84 -15.84 -23.57
CA VAL A 34 -20.84 -16.82 -23.12
C VAL A 34 -20.87 -16.91 -21.60
N ALA A 35 -19.71 -17.03 -20.95
CA ALA A 35 -19.62 -17.10 -19.50
C ALA A 35 -20.16 -15.83 -18.83
N VAL A 36 -19.87 -14.65 -19.38
CA VAL A 36 -20.35 -13.37 -18.84
C VAL A 36 -21.84 -13.15 -19.13
N SER A 37 -22.34 -13.54 -20.29
CA SER A 37 -23.77 -13.40 -20.64
C SER A 37 -24.69 -14.29 -19.80
N GLY A 38 -24.21 -15.46 -19.38
CA GLY A 38 -24.99 -16.44 -18.62
C GLY A 38 -25.95 -17.29 -19.47
N LEU A 39 -25.83 -17.26 -20.79
CA LEU A 39 -26.73 -17.96 -21.73
C LEU A 39 -26.42 -19.47 -21.90
N GLY A 40 -25.27 -19.95 -21.44
CA GLY A 40 -24.80 -21.32 -21.71
C GLY A 40 -24.24 -21.49 -23.14
N ALA A 41 -23.51 -22.58 -23.39
CA ALA A 41 -22.68 -22.74 -24.60
C ALA A 41 -23.45 -22.69 -25.93
N ALA A 42 -24.60 -23.38 -26.00
CA ALA A 42 -25.40 -23.45 -27.22
C ALA A 42 -26.11 -22.12 -27.52
N ALA A 43 -26.92 -21.62 -26.59
CA ALA A 43 -27.67 -20.38 -26.78
C ALA A 43 -26.74 -19.14 -26.85
N GLY A 44 -25.62 -19.15 -26.12
CA GLY A 44 -24.63 -18.09 -26.22
C GLY A 44 -23.88 -18.07 -27.56
N GLY A 45 -23.64 -19.24 -28.16
CA GLY A 45 -23.10 -19.35 -29.52
C GLY A 45 -24.05 -18.78 -30.57
N ASP A 46 -25.33 -19.17 -30.52
CA ASP A 46 -26.36 -18.61 -31.41
C ASP A 46 -26.51 -17.09 -31.22
N ALA A 47 -26.55 -16.62 -29.97
CA ALA A 47 -26.62 -15.18 -29.67
C ALA A 47 -25.44 -14.41 -30.26
N LEU A 48 -24.22 -14.95 -30.17
CA LEU A 48 -23.04 -14.32 -30.74
C LEU A 48 -23.13 -14.21 -32.27
N LEU A 49 -23.54 -15.29 -32.94
CA LEU A 49 -23.74 -15.28 -34.40
C LEU A 49 -24.76 -14.22 -34.81
N ARG A 50 -25.91 -14.14 -34.12
CA ARG A 50 -26.92 -13.10 -34.37
C ARG A 50 -26.43 -11.69 -34.11
N ALA A 51 -25.62 -11.49 -33.07
CA ALA A 51 -25.01 -10.19 -32.79
C ALA A 51 -24.02 -9.75 -33.89
N LEU A 52 -23.31 -10.69 -34.51
CA LEU A 52 -22.42 -10.43 -35.66
C LEU A 52 -23.21 -10.15 -36.93
N GLU A 53 -24.23 -10.95 -37.25
CA GLU A 53 -25.10 -10.76 -38.43
C GLU A 53 -25.80 -9.40 -38.43
N THR A 54 -26.22 -8.93 -37.25
CA THR A 54 -26.87 -7.62 -37.08
C THR A 54 -25.89 -6.46 -36.89
N ALA A 55 -24.58 -6.74 -36.92
CA ALA A 55 -23.49 -5.80 -36.65
C ALA A 55 -23.64 -5.06 -35.30
N ALA A 56 -24.27 -5.70 -34.31
CA ALA A 56 -24.30 -5.26 -32.92
C ALA A 56 -22.95 -5.51 -32.24
N LEU A 57 -22.26 -6.59 -32.65
CA LEU A 57 -20.86 -6.87 -32.36
C LEU A 57 -20.11 -7.07 -33.68
N ALA A 58 -18.78 -7.04 -33.59
CA ALA A 58 -17.85 -7.33 -34.67
C ALA A 58 -16.71 -8.22 -34.14
N GLU A 59 -15.91 -8.75 -35.06
CA GLU A 59 -14.66 -9.47 -34.79
C GLU A 59 -13.47 -8.56 -35.17
N PRO A 60 -13.09 -7.59 -34.31
CA PRO A 60 -11.99 -6.67 -34.62
C PRO A 60 -10.63 -7.36 -34.70
N VAL A 61 -10.48 -8.51 -34.03
CA VAL A 61 -9.31 -9.38 -34.07
C VAL A 61 -9.82 -10.80 -34.19
N GLU A 62 -9.15 -11.64 -34.97
CA GLU A 62 -9.52 -13.05 -35.15
C GLU A 62 -9.74 -13.75 -33.78
N GLY A 63 -10.90 -14.38 -33.63
CA GLY A 63 -11.34 -15.06 -32.41
C GLY A 63 -11.71 -14.15 -31.24
N ARG A 64 -11.75 -12.82 -31.44
CA ARG A 64 -12.09 -11.83 -30.41
C ARG A 64 -13.24 -10.95 -30.87
N TYR A 65 -14.32 -10.96 -30.09
CA TYR A 65 -15.56 -10.29 -30.44
C TYR A 65 -15.83 -9.13 -29.48
N GLY A 66 -16.31 -8.02 -30.01
CA GLY A 66 -16.58 -6.80 -29.25
C GLY A 66 -17.30 -5.75 -30.09
N PHE A 67 -17.31 -4.50 -29.64
CA PHE A 67 -17.83 -3.41 -30.46
C PHE A 67 -16.80 -2.98 -31.49
N ALA A 68 -17.24 -2.78 -32.74
CA ALA A 68 -16.39 -2.20 -33.79
C ALA A 68 -15.83 -0.81 -33.38
N VAL A 69 -16.61 -0.05 -32.60
CA VAL A 69 -16.19 1.22 -32.00
C VAL A 69 -16.20 1.06 -30.48
N PRO A 70 -15.05 1.00 -29.79
CA PRO A 70 -14.97 0.75 -28.35
C PRO A 70 -15.80 1.73 -27.50
N LEU A 71 -15.94 2.98 -27.93
CA LEU A 71 -16.74 4.03 -27.29
C LEU A 71 -18.25 3.71 -27.22
N ALA A 72 -18.74 2.68 -27.92
CA ALA A 72 -20.13 2.24 -27.81
C ALA A 72 -20.41 1.46 -26.51
N ALA A 73 -19.41 0.79 -25.94
CA ALA A 73 -19.58 -0.07 -24.77
C ALA A 73 -20.18 0.66 -23.55
N PRO A 74 -19.70 1.87 -23.16
CA PRO A 74 -20.31 2.62 -22.05
C PRO A 74 -21.80 2.94 -22.27
N ALA A 75 -22.20 3.29 -23.49
CA ALA A 75 -23.58 3.64 -23.80
C ALA A 75 -24.51 2.41 -23.71
N VAL A 76 -24.08 1.27 -24.27
CA VAL A 76 -24.84 0.01 -24.16
C VAL A 76 -24.87 -0.49 -22.72
N ARG A 77 -23.75 -0.42 -21.99
CA ARG A 77 -23.70 -0.82 -20.57
C ARG A 77 -24.63 0.05 -19.70
N ALA A 78 -24.72 1.35 -20.00
CA ALA A 78 -25.60 2.27 -19.28
C ALA A 78 -27.09 1.96 -19.49
N SER A 79 -27.49 1.40 -20.64
CA SER A 79 -28.89 1.02 -20.90
C SER A 79 -29.31 -0.30 -20.25
N VAL A 80 -28.36 -1.11 -19.76
CA VAL A 80 -28.67 -2.37 -19.05
C VAL A 80 -29.33 -2.05 -17.69
N PRO A 81 -30.45 -2.69 -17.33
CA PRO A 81 -31.04 -2.55 -15.99
C PRO A 81 -30.04 -2.86 -14.88
N GLY A 82 -30.10 -2.11 -13.78
CA GLY A 82 -29.13 -2.17 -12.68
C GLY A 82 -28.82 -3.59 -12.15
N PRO A 83 -29.83 -4.39 -11.75
CA PRO A 83 -29.60 -5.75 -11.26
C PRO A 83 -28.93 -6.67 -12.29
N VAL A 84 -29.38 -6.60 -13.55
CA VAL A 84 -28.79 -7.38 -14.65
C VAL A 84 -27.33 -6.96 -14.87
N ARG A 85 -27.03 -5.66 -14.81
CA ARG A 85 -25.67 -5.14 -14.95
C ARG A 85 -24.76 -5.59 -13.80
N GLN A 86 -25.26 -5.64 -12.57
CA GLN A 86 -24.51 -6.16 -11.41
C GLN A 86 -24.16 -7.65 -11.60
N ASP A 87 -25.13 -8.46 -12.04
CA ASP A 87 -24.90 -9.89 -12.32
C ASP A 87 -23.86 -10.11 -13.42
N LEU A 88 -23.92 -9.33 -14.50
CA LEU A 88 -22.93 -9.35 -15.57
C LEU A 88 -21.54 -8.99 -15.06
N HIS A 89 -21.40 -7.94 -14.23
CA HIS A 89 -20.13 -7.59 -13.60
C HIS A 89 -19.62 -8.70 -12.67
N GLY A 90 -20.50 -9.35 -11.91
CA GLY A 90 -20.15 -10.49 -11.07
C GLY A 90 -19.62 -11.68 -11.88
N ARG A 91 -20.23 -11.99 -13.04
CA ARG A 91 -19.73 -13.02 -13.96
C ARG A 91 -18.42 -12.60 -14.62
N ALA A 92 -18.29 -11.35 -15.06
CA ALA A 92 -17.05 -10.81 -15.64
C ALA A 92 -15.87 -10.91 -14.67
N ALA A 93 -16.06 -10.53 -13.40
CA ALA A 93 -15.03 -10.68 -12.38
C ALA A 93 -14.57 -12.14 -12.21
N ARG A 94 -15.51 -13.11 -12.22
CA ARG A 94 -15.19 -14.54 -12.15
C ARG A 94 -14.43 -15.03 -13.38
N THR A 95 -14.87 -14.64 -14.57
CA THR A 95 -14.21 -14.99 -15.84
C THR A 95 -12.79 -14.44 -15.89
N LEU A 96 -12.61 -13.15 -15.60
CA LEU A 96 -11.29 -12.50 -15.61
C LEU A 96 -10.34 -13.07 -14.55
N SER A 97 -10.86 -13.51 -13.40
CA SER A 97 -10.05 -14.20 -12.38
C SER A 97 -9.43 -15.52 -12.86
N GLY A 98 -9.96 -16.09 -13.94
CA GLY A 98 -9.43 -17.29 -14.60
C GLY A 98 -8.25 -17.02 -15.55
N ARG A 99 -8.02 -15.78 -15.98
CA ARG A 99 -6.95 -15.43 -16.93
C ARG A 99 -5.55 -15.60 -16.34
N ARG A 100 -4.54 -15.69 -17.22
CA ARG A 100 -3.12 -15.75 -16.84
C ARG A 100 -2.33 -14.79 -17.74
N PRO A 101 -1.70 -13.73 -17.18
CA PRO A 101 -1.83 -13.25 -15.81
C PRO A 101 -3.27 -12.77 -15.49
N VAL A 102 -3.64 -12.72 -14.21
CA VAL A 102 -4.96 -12.22 -13.80
C VAL A 102 -4.94 -10.68 -13.84
N PRO A 103 -5.86 -10.01 -14.56
CA PRO A 103 -5.96 -8.56 -14.58
C PRO A 103 -6.67 -8.06 -13.32
N TRP A 104 -5.97 -8.07 -12.18
CA TRP A 104 -6.59 -7.79 -10.87
C TRP A 104 -7.26 -6.41 -10.77
N ALA A 105 -6.77 -5.41 -11.51
CA ALA A 105 -7.40 -4.08 -11.56
C ALA A 105 -8.80 -4.15 -12.16
N ASP A 106 -8.98 -4.86 -13.28
CA ASP A 106 -10.28 -5.02 -13.94
C ASP A 106 -11.22 -5.92 -13.12
N VAL A 107 -10.67 -6.97 -12.50
CA VAL A 107 -11.41 -7.81 -11.54
C VAL A 107 -11.93 -6.98 -10.37
N ALA A 108 -11.12 -6.04 -9.86
CA ALA A 108 -11.53 -5.15 -8.79
C ALA A 108 -12.67 -4.21 -9.23
N GLU A 109 -12.56 -3.57 -10.39
CA GLU A 109 -13.61 -2.68 -10.91
C GLU A 109 -14.92 -3.44 -11.17
N HIS A 110 -14.86 -4.67 -11.65
CA HIS A 110 -16.04 -5.52 -11.80
C HIS A 110 -16.66 -5.94 -10.46
N HIS A 111 -15.87 -6.35 -9.46
CA HIS A 111 -16.43 -6.64 -8.14
C HIS A 111 -17.07 -5.41 -7.49
N ARG A 112 -16.47 -4.23 -7.67
CA ARG A 112 -17.04 -2.96 -7.22
C ARG A 112 -18.38 -2.69 -7.90
N ALA A 113 -18.44 -2.81 -9.22
CA ALA A 113 -19.65 -2.58 -9.99
C ALA A 113 -20.75 -3.64 -9.74
N ALA A 114 -20.36 -4.84 -9.30
CA ALA A 114 -21.28 -5.89 -8.84
C ALA A 114 -21.78 -5.70 -7.40
N GLY A 115 -21.24 -4.71 -6.65
CA GLY A 115 -21.58 -4.49 -5.24
C GLY A 115 -20.92 -5.47 -4.26
N ASP A 116 -19.94 -6.28 -4.69
CA ASP A 116 -19.24 -7.24 -3.84
C ASP A 116 -18.02 -6.57 -3.18
N THR A 117 -18.26 -5.77 -2.13
CA THR A 117 -17.23 -4.99 -1.43
C THR A 117 -16.08 -5.85 -0.91
N ARG A 118 -16.36 -7.06 -0.42
CA ARG A 118 -15.33 -7.96 0.12
C ARG A 118 -14.38 -8.42 -0.99
N ARG A 119 -14.92 -8.92 -2.11
CA ARG A 119 -14.06 -9.38 -3.22
C ARG A 119 -13.39 -8.22 -3.95
N TRP A 120 -14.05 -7.06 -4.03
CA TRP A 120 -13.45 -5.83 -4.56
C TRP A 120 -12.16 -5.47 -3.81
N LEU A 121 -12.21 -5.38 -2.48
CA LEU A 121 -11.05 -5.02 -1.67
C LEU A 121 -9.91 -6.05 -1.79
N GLY A 122 -10.25 -7.35 -1.83
CA GLY A 122 -9.25 -8.40 -2.05
C GLY A 122 -8.64 -8.39 -3.46
N ALA A 123 -9.36 -7.89 -4.46
CA ALA A 123 -8.82 -7.70 -5.81
C ALA A 123 -7.96 -6.43 -5.90
N VAL A 124 -8.33 -5.33 -5.23
CA VAL A 124 -7.52 -4.11 -5.13
C VAL A 124 -6.15 -4.40 -4.53
N GLU A 125 -6.12 -5.15 -3.44
CA GLU A 125 -4.85 -5.52 -2.78
C GLU A 125 -3.94 -6.31 -3.72
N ARG A 126 -4.46 -7.35 -4.37
CA ARG A 126 -3.70 -8.14 -5.36
C ARG A 126 -3.29 -7.32 -6.58
N ALA A 127 -4.10 -6.35 -7.00
CA ALA A 127 -3.76 -5.44 -8.08
C ALA A 127 -2.60 -4.52 -7.70
N ALA A 128 -2.63 -3.96 -6.48
CA ALA A 128 -1.55 -3.12 -5.97
C ALA A 128 -0.26 -3.91 -5.77
N GLU A 129 -0.33 -5.12 -5.21
CA GLU A 129 0.81 -6.02 -5.07
C GLU A 129 1.40 -6.40 -6.43
N SER A 130 0.56 -6.76 -7.40
CA SER A 130 1.01 -7.09 -8.76
C SER A 130 1.66 -5.89 -9.45
N ALA A 131 1.09 -4.68 -9.31
CA ALA A 131 1.67 -3.47 -9.85
C ALA A 131 3.04 -3.17 -9.21
N ALA A 132 3.13 -3.24 -7.87
CA ALA A 132 4.38 -3.05 -7.14
C ALA A 132 5.45 -4.09 -7.52
N ALA A 133 5.08 -5.36 -7.64
CA ALA A 133 6.00 -6.43 -8.06
C ALA A 133 6.52 -6.25 -9.50
N SER A 134 5.76 -5.55 -10.36
CA SER A 134 6.20 -5.18 -11.71
C SER A 134 6.89 -3.81 -11.77
N GLY A 135 7.24 -3.19 -10.64
CA GLY A 135 7.84 -1.85 -10.58
C GLY A 135 6.90 -0.69 -10.90
N ARG A 136 5.60 -0.94 -11.12
CA ARG A 136 4.58 0.08 -11.42
C ARG A 136 4.03 0.70 -10.14
N HIS A 137 4.91 1.26 -9.31
CA HIS A 137 4.55 1.76 -7.98
C HIS A 137 3.56 2.91 -8.01
N GLU A 138 3.66 3.85 -8.96
CA GLU A 138 2.69 4.95 -9.09
C GLU A 138 1.26 4.44 -9.33
N GLN A 139 1.12 3.37 -10.10
CA GLN A 139 -0.17 2.73 -10.34
C GLN A 139 -0.72 2.08 -9.06
N ALA A 140 0.14 1.43 -8.27
CA ALA A 140 -0.24 0.86 -6.98
C ALA A 140 -0.70 1.96 -6.01
N VAL A 141 0.07 3.06 -5.92
CA VAL A 141 -0.26 4.24 -5.10
C VAL A 141 -1.63 4.80 -5.49
N ALA A 142 -1.83 5.15 -6.76
CA ALA A 142 -3.07 5.75 -7.23
C ALA A 142 -4.29 4.85 -6.98
N LEU A 143 -4.14 3.54 -7.17
CA LEU A 143 -5.21 2.57 -6.89
C LEU A 143 -5.57 2.52 -5.40
N LEU A 144 -4.56 2.50 -4.53
CA LEU A 144 -4.74 2.41 -3.08
C LEU A 144 -5.29 3.71 -2.48
N GLU A 145 -4.82 4.87 -2.93
CA GLU A 145 -5.34 6.18 -2.53
C GLU A 145 -6.81 6.32 -2.89
N ARG A 146 -7.17 6.02 -4.16
CA ARG A 146 -8.56 6.05 -4.63
C ARG A 146 -9.44 5.11 -3.82
N THR A 147 -8.91 3.95 -3.43
CA THR A 147 -9.66 2.98 -2.62
C THR A 147 -9.84 3.50 -1.19
N LEU A 148 -8.79 3.93 -0.51
CA LEU A 148 -8.83 4.44 0.86
C LEU A 148 -9.69 5.71 1.02
N ALA A 149 -9.82 6.50 -0.04
CA ALA A 149 -10.72 7.65 -0.12
C ALA A 149 -12.21 7.25 -0.14
N THR A 150 -12.54 5.96 -0.32
CA THR A 150 -13.93 5.49 -0.30
C THR A 150 -14.51 5.57 1.12
N PRO A 151 -15.64 6.28 1.33
CA PRO A 151 -16.30 6.34 2.63
C PRO A 151 -16.78 4.97 3.10
N GLY A 152 -16.79 4.73 4.42
CA GLY A 152 -17.38 3.53 5.00
C GLY A 152 -16.57 2.24 4.83
N LEU A 153 -15.31 2.32 4.40
CA LEU A 153 -14.44 1.14 4.36
C LEU A 153 -14.27 0.51 5.75
N PRO A 154 -14.38 -0.82 5.88
CA PRO A 154 -14.15 -1.51 7.15
C PRO A 154 -12.74 -1.20 7.71
N PRO A 155 -12.57 -0.98 9.03
CA PRO A 155 -11.27 -0.72 9.63
C PRO A 155 -10.21 -1.78 9.32
N ARG A 156 -10.61 -3.06 9.25
CA ARG A 156 -9.72 -4.17 8.87
C ARG A 156 -9.18 -4.03 7.44
N SER A 157 -9.96 -3.48 6.52
CA SER A 157 -9.52 -3.26 5.14
C SER A 157 -8.55 -2.08 5.07
N ARG A 158 -8.84 -0.99 5.79
CA ARG A 158 -7.92 0.15 5.92
C ARG A 158 -6.57 -0.28 6.51
N ALA A 159 -6.59 -1.12 7.55
CA ALA A 159 -5.42 -1.68 8.19
C ALA A 159 -4.52 -2.52 7.26
N ARG A 160 -5.09 -3.12 6.20
CA ARG A 160 -4.34 -3.91 5.21
C ARG A 160 -3.83 -3.05 4.05
N LEU A 161 -4.65 -2.11 3.57
CA LEU A 161 -4.32 -1.28 2.41
C LEU A 161 -3.37 -0.12 2.74
N ALA A 162 -3.49 0.51 3.91
CA ALA A 162 -2.65 1.65 4.29
C ALA A 162 -1.15 1.31 4.37
N PRO A 163 -0.72 0.19 4.98
CA PRO A 163 0.69 -0.23 4.93
C PRO A 163 1.18 -0.55 3.51
N LEU A 164 0.31 -1.10 2.65
CA LEU A 164 0.68 -1.40 1.27
C LEU A 164 0.89 -0.10 0.45
N LEU A 165 0.10 0.94 0.74
CA LEU A 165 0.26 2.27 0.15
C LEU A 165 1.56 2.91 0.62
N ALA A 166 1.82 2.88 1.92
CA ALA A 166 3.05 3.40 2.51
C ALA A 166 4.30 2.78 1.89
N ARG A 167 4.36 1.44 1.82
CA ARG A 167 5.48 0.73 1.18
C ARG A 167 5.64 1.11 -0.29
N SER A 168 4.53 1.15 -1.04
CA SER A 168 4.57 1.50 -2.47
C SER A 168 5.03 2.94 -2.69
N ALA A 169 4.66 3.86 -1.80
CA ALA A 169 5.11 5.25 -1.83
C ALA A 169 6.62 5.36 -1.57
N VAL A 170 7.11 4.72 -0.51
CA VAL A 170 8.54 4.70 -0.14
C VAL A 170 9.43 4.15 -1.27
N THR A 171 8.98 3.10 -1.97
CA THR A 171 9.76 2.51 -3.08
C THR A 171 9.63 3.30 -4.38
N GLY A 172 8.46 3.86 -4.65
CA GLY A 172 8.09 4.31 -5.99
C GLY A 172 8.07 5.80 -6.24
N LEU A 173 8.03 6.60 -5.19
CA LEU A 173 7.84 8.05 -5.29
C LEU A 173 9.08 8.79 -4.81
N ARG A 174 9.19 10.05 -5.26
CA ARG A 174 10.10 11.02 -4.69
C ARG A 174 9.72 11.31 -3.24
N SER A 175 10.69 11.63 -2.40
CA SER A 175 10.51 11.71 -0.95
C SER A 175 9.50 12.78 -0.50
N ASP A 176 9.37 13.88 -1.23
CA ASP A 176 8.36 14.92 -1.00
C ASP A 176 6.93 14.36 -1.15
N ARG A 177 6.67 13.64 -2.25
CA ARG A 177 5.37 13.01 -2.50
C ARG A 177 5.09 11.87 -1.53
N THR A 178 6.11 11.11 -1.12
CA THR A 178 5.96 10.08 -0.09
C THR A 178 5.54 10.67 1.25
N VAL A 179 6.13 11.81 1.65
CA VAL A 179 5.75 12.54 2.86
C VAL A 179 4.29 12.98 2.81
N GLU A 180 3.82 13.53 1.68
CA GLU A 180 2.43 13.94 1.51
C GLU A 180 1.46 12.77 1.69
N VAL A 181 1.75 11.64 1.02
CA VAL A 181 0.94 10.41 1.11
C VAL A 181 0.88 9.90 2.54
N LEU A 182 2.03 9.73 3.21
CA LEU A 182 2.08 9.26 4.59
C LEU A 182 1.38 10.24 5.54
N ALA A 183 1.61 11.54 5.39
CA ALA A 183 0.97 12.58 6.22
C ALA A 183 -0.56 12.59 6.06
N GLN A 184 -1.08 12.25 4.89
CA GLN A 184 -2.52 12.06 4.70
C GLN A 184 -3.03 10.80 5.39
N ILE A 185 -2.35 9.66 5.23
CA ILE A 185 -2.77 8.38 5.81
C ILE A 185 -2.78 8.46 7.33
N VAL A 186 -1.75 9.02 7.96
CA VAL A 186 -1.66 9.07 9.43
C VAL A 186 -2.71 10.00 10.05
N ARG A 187 -3.35 10.88 9.30
CA ARG A 187 -4.49 11.69 9.78
C ARG A 187 -5.80 10.91 9.85
N ASP A 188 -5.86 9.72 9.25
CA ASP A 188 -7.05 8.88 9.26
C ASP A 188 -7.26 8.22 10.64
N THR A 189 -8.18 8.77 11.42
CA THR A 189 -8.53 8.25 12.75
C THR A 189 -9.27 6.92 12.71
N SER A 190 -9.76 6.49 11.54
CA SER A 190 -10.40 5.19 11.36
C SER A 190 -9.41 4.02 11.23
N LEU A 191 -8.11 4.31 11.09
CA LEU A 191 -7.06 3.31 11.18
C LEU A 191 -6.90 2.80 12.62
N PRO A 192 -6.65 1.49 12.83
CA PRO A 192 -6.26 0.99 14.14
C PRO A 192 -5.00 1.71 14.66
N PRO A 193 -4.94 2.07 15.96
CA PRO A 193 -3.80 2.80 16.53
C PRO A 193 -2.44 2.16 16.26
N ALA A 194 -2.33 0.84 16.30
CA ALA A 194 -1.08 0.13 16.01
C ALA A 194 -0.58 0.38 14.58
N VAL A 195 -1.47 0.34 13.59
CA VAL A 195 -1.10 0.57 12.18
C VAL A 195 -0.77 2.05 11.97
N ARG A 196 -1.59 2.93 12.53
CA ARG A 196 -1.39 4.37 12.39
C ARG A 196 -0.08 4.82 13.06
N GLY A 197 0.24 4.27 14.23
CA GLY A 197 1.46 4.53 14.96
C GLY A 197 2.71 4.04 14.20
N GLU A 198 2.65 2.85 13.59
CA GLU A 198 3.74 2.34 12.74
C GLU A 198 4.00 3.27 11.54
N LEU A 199 2.94 3.70 10.86
CA LEU A 199 3.06 4.65 9.74
C LEU A 199 3.57 6.03 10.18
N ARG A 200 3.22 6.48 11.39
CA ARG A 200 3.77 7.71 11.98
C ARG A 200 5.23 7.57 12.35
N LEU A 201 5.65 6.42 12.84
CA LEU A 201 7.06 6.13 13.09
C LEU A 201 7.86 6.25 11.78
N ASP A 202 7.41 5.61 10.71
CA ASP A 202 8.08 5.68 9.41
C ASP A 202 8.13 7.11 8.85
N LEU A 203 7.01 7.84 8.93
CA LEU A 203 6.95 9.25 8.53
C LEU A 203 7.90 10.13 9.36
N GLY A 204 7.91 9.93 10.69
CA GLY A 204 8.77 10.70 11.60
C GLY A 204 10.24 10.50 11.31
N LEU A 205 10.67 9.24 11.11
CA LEU A 205 12.05 8.92 10.72
C LEU A 205 12.43 9.52 9.36
N MET A 206 11.52 9.50 8.39
CA MET A 206 11.76 10.12 7.07
C MET A 206 11.92 11.63 7.17
N LEU A 207 11.04 12.31 7.93
CA LEU A 207 11.10 13.75 8.13
C LEU A 207 12.40 14.19 8.81
N CYS A 208 12.84 13.48 9.85
CA CYS A 208 14.10 13.75 10.54
C CYS A 208 15.31 13.46 9.65
N ASN A 209 15.42 12.24 9.13
CA ASN A 209 16.70 11.74 8.58
C ASN A 209 16.91 12.08 7.11
N GLN A 210 15.84 12.29 6.34
CA GLN A 210 15.94 12.50 4.90
C GLN A 210 15.58 13.94 4.51
N MET A 211 14.58 14.52 5.17
CA MET A 211 14.06 15.83 4.80
C MET A 211 14.62 16.99 5.65
N GLY A 212 15.34 16.70 6.74
CA GLY A 212 15.82 17.71 7.68
C GLY A 212 14.71 18.49 8.41
N ARG A 213 13.47 18.00 8.38
CA ARG A 213 12.28 18.62 9.00
C ARG A 213 12.13 18.14 10.44
N PHE A 214 13.16 18.34 11.25
CA PHE A 214 13.26 17.78 12.60
C PHE A 214 12.07 18.09 13.52
N PRO A 215 11.55 19.33 13.64
CA PRO A 215 10.41 19.60 14.53
C PRO A 215 9.14 18.82 14.15
N GLU A 216 8.90 18.64 12.86
CA GLU A 216 7.74 17.90 12.37
C GLU A 216 7.93 16.39 12.56
N GLY A 217 9.11 15.88 12.26
CA GLY A 217 9.46 14.47 12.49
C GLY A 217 9.40 14.10 13.96
N TRP A 218 9.93 14.96 14.84
CA TRP A 218 9.87 14.81 16.29
C TRP A 218 8.42 14.64 16.79
N ARG A 219 7.52 15.54 16.37
CA ARG A 219 6.10 15.46 16.74
C ARG A 219 5.45 14.15 16.27
N MET A 220 5.79 13.66 15.08
CA MET A 220 5.28 12.38 14.59
C MET A 220 5.79 11.21 15.43
N LEU A 221 7.06 11.23 15.83
CA LEU A 221 7.68 10.20 16.66
C LEU A 221 7.10 10.18 18.09
N GLU A 222 6.83 11.33 18.70
CA GLU A 222 6.18 11.41 20.02
C GLU A 222 4.78 10.77 20.00
N ILE A 223 3.99 11.10 18.98
CA ILE A 223 2.65 10.53 18.81
C ILE A 223 2.74 9.03 18.52
N ALA A 224 3.67 8.60 17.68
CA ALA A 224 3.90 7.18 17.37
C ALA A 224 4.26 6.39 18.63
N ALA A 225 5.19 6.91 19.45
CA ALA A 225 5.60 6.30 20.70
C ALA A 225 4.40 6.08 21.64
N ALA A 226 3.52 7.08 21.77
CA ALA A 226 2.32 6.98 22.59
C ALA A 226 1.29 5.96 22.05
N GLU A 227 1.03 5.96 20.73
CA GLU A 227 0.07 5.02 20.12
C GLU A 227 0.54 3.56 20.12
N LEU A 228 1.85 3.34 20.11
CA LEU A 228 2.46 2.01 20.01
C LEU A 228 2.78 1.39 21.36
N ARG A 229 2.93 2.19 22.43
CA ARG A 229 3.44 1.76 23.75
C ARG A 229 2.81 0.47 24.26
N GLU A 230 1.48 0.41 24.28
CA GLU A 230 0.73 -0.73 24.85
C GLU A 230 0.59 -1.92 23.87
N VAL A 231 0.57 -1.64 22.56
CA VAL A 231 0.20 -2.64 21.54
C VAL A 231 1.39 -3.24 20.80
N ARG A 232 2.48 -2.48 20.68
CA ARG A 232 3.72 -2.84 19.97
C ARG A 232 4.92 -2.16 20.65
N PRO A 233 5.27 -2.57 21.87
CA PRO A 233 6.31 -1.91 22.67
C PRO A 233 7.68 -1.85 21.97
N GLY A 234 8.03 -2.81 21.12
CA GLY A 234 9.28 -2.76 20.33
C GLY A 234 9.31 -1.60 19.33
N LEU A 235 8.23 -1.36 18.58
CA LEU A 235 8.13 -0.20 17.69
C LEU A 235 8.05 1.12 18.47
N ALA A 236 7.44 1.11 19.66
CA ALA A 236 7.45 2.25 20.55
C ALA A 236 8.88 2.57 21.00
N ALA A 237 9.67 1.56 21.39
CA ALA A 237 11.08 1.71 21.76
C ALA A 237 11.90 2.30 20.59
N ARG A 238 11.62 1.87 19.36
CA ARG A 238 12.25 2.45 18.16
C ARG A 238 11.96 3.94 18.00
N ALA A 239 10.71 4.36 18.21
CA ALA A 239 10.33 5.78 18.16
C ALA A 239 11.06 6.58 19.25
N MET A 240 11.07 6.06 20.48
CA MET A 240 11.71 6.72 21.64
C MET A 240 13.24 6.78 21.50
N THR A 241 13.86 5.77 20.89
CA THR A 241 15.30 5.77 20.54
C THR A 241 15.63 6.86 19.53
N ALA A 242 14.75 7.13 18.56
CA ALA A 242 14.96 8.24 17.63
C ALA A 242 14.84 9.59 18.36
N LEU A 243 13.94 9.71 19.33
CA LEU A 243 13.79 10.90 20.18
C LEU A 243 14.95 11.09 21.17
N SER A 244 15.75 10.05 21.46
CA SER A 244 16.93 10.21 22.32
C SER A 244 18.12 10.85 21.61
N SER A 245 18.10 10.97 20.27
CA SER A 245 19.17 11.63 19.53
C SER A 245 19.03 13.16 19.64
N PRO A 246 20.04 13.88 20.15
CA PRO A 246 19.98 15.33 20.22
C PRO A 246 20.14 15.96 18.83
N TYR A 247 19.51 17.10 18.63
CA TYR A 247 19.66 17.93 17.42
C TYR A 247 19.64 19.42 17.82
N TRP A 248 20.21 20.29 16.98
CA TRP A 248 20.29 21.72 17.27
C TRP A 248 19.56 22.57 16.21
N PRO A 249 18.74 23.56 16.61
CA PRO A 249 18.26 23.81 17.97
C PRO A 249 17.21 22.76 18.38
N GLY A 250 17.23 22.29 19.63
CA GLY A 250 16.39 21.19 20.09
C GLY A 250 16.03 21.24 21.57
N SER A 251 15.46 20.15 22.06
CA SER A 251 15.09 20.00 23.47
C SER A 251 16.33 19.97 24.36
N PRO A 252 16.22 20.32 25.66
CA PRO A 252 17.34 20.16 26.57
C PRO A 252 17.68 18.68 26.79
N LEU A 253 18.90 18.41 27.23
CA LEU A 253 19.48 17.06 27.29
C LEU A 253 18.72 16.09 28.23
N ASP A 254 18.07 16.61 29.26
CA ASP A 254 17.23 15.84 30.18
C ASP A 254 16.03 15.17 29.46
N VAL A 255 15.46 15.83 28.46
CA VAL A 255 14.38 15.28 27.63
C VAL A 255 14.88 14.07 26.83
N HIS A 256 16.06 14.16 26.23
CA HIS A 256 16.66 13.06 25.48
C HIS A 256 17.00 11.86 26.38
N ARG A 257 17.53 12.12 27.58
CA ARG A 257 17.78 11.08 28.59
C ARG A 257 16.50 10.39 29.06
N ARG A 258 15.41 11.15 29.26
CA ARG A 258 14.10 10.58 29.59
C ARG A 258 13.59 9.66 28.49
N TRP A 259 13.67 10.09 27.23
CA TRP A 259 13.28 9.24 26.10
C TRP A 259 14.11 7.97 26.00
N LEU A 260 15.41 8.04 26.26
CA LEU A 260 16.27 6.84 26.29
C LEU A 260 15.87 5.86 27.40
N ALA A 261 15.53 6.36 28.59
CA ALA A 261 15.06 5.52 29.69
C ALA A 261 13.72 4.85 29.35
N GLU A 262 12.78 5.59 28.76
CA GLU A 262 11.50 5.05 28.29
C GLU A 262 11.69 4.03 27.14
N ALA A 263 12.63 4.28 26.22
CA ALA A 263 12.97 3.36 25.15
C ALA A 263 13.51 2.03 25.69
N THR A 264 14.37 2.09 26.71
CA THR A 264 14.93 0.92 27.39
C THR A 264 13.82 0.07 28.00
N ALA A 265 12.94 0.68 28.80
CA ALA A 265 11.82 -0.03 29.41
C ALA A 265 10.88 -0.66 28.36
N ALA A 266 10.62 0.03 27.25
CA ALA A 266 9.78 -0.49 26.16
C ALA A 266 10.45 -1.64 25.39
N ALA A 267 11.76 -1.57 25.14
CA ALA A 267 12.50 -2.65 24.50
C ALA A 267 12.52 -3.91 25.38
N ASP A 268 12.79 -3.75 26.68
CA ASP A 268 12.78 -4.86 27.63
C ASP A 268 11.41 -5.53 27.72
N ALA A 269 10.34 -4.74 27.83
CA ALA A 269 8.97 -5.23 27.84
C ALA A 269 8.56 -5.97 26.55
N SER A 270 9.17 -5.60 25.41
CA SER A 270 8.87 -6.23 24.12
C SER A 270 9.54 -7.59 23.91
N GLY A 271 10.66 -7.85 24.60
CA GLY A 271 11.50 -9.02 24.34
C GLY A 271 12.26 -8.99 23.00
N ASP A 272 12.13 -7.92 22.21
CA ASP A 272 12.66 -7.78 20.84
C ASP A 272 14.15 -7.41 20.85
N GLU A 273 15.01 -8.38 20.51
CA GLU A 273 16.47 -8.24 20.55
C GLU A 273 17.00 -7.17 19.58
N PRO A 274 16.51 -7.08 18.32
CA PRO A 274 16.79 -5.92 17.47
C PRO A 274 16.46 -4.57 18.12
N MET A 275 15.37 -4.48 18.89
CA MET A 275 15.01 -3.22 19.56
C MET A 275 15.89 -2.93 20.78
N ARG A 276 16.32 -3.95 21.54
CA ARG A 276 17.36 -3.78 22.56
C ARG A 276 18.66 -3.27 21.95
N THR A 277 19.08 -3.84 20.82
CA THR A 277 20.25 -3.37 20.07
C THR A 277 20.07 -1.93 19.59
N ALA A 278 18.86 -1.57 19.12
CA ALA A 278 18.54 -0.21 18.72
C ALA A 278 18.67 0.79 19.88
N VAL A 279 18.21 0.42 21.08
CA VAL A 279 18.33 1.25 22.29
C VAL A 279 19.80 1.39 22.72
N LEU A 280 20.58 0.29 22.70
CA LEU A 280 22.02 0.34 22.98
C LEU A 280 22.74 1.30 22.03
N ALA A 281 22.40 1.24 20.73
CA ALA A 281 22.90 2.18 19.73
C ALA A 281 22.52 3.64 20.04
N GLY A 282 21.28 3.89 20.48
CA GLY A 282 20.84 5.23 20.91
C GLY A 282 21.58 5.73 22.16
N ARG A 283 21.86 4.83 23.10
CA ARG A 283 22.64 5.12 24.31
C ARG A 283 24.08 5.48 23.99
N ALA A 284 24.75 4.71 23.12
CA ALA A 284 26.10 5.00 22.65
C ALA A 284 26.17 6.36 21.95
N GLY A 285 25.23 6.64 21.03
CA GLY A 285 25.16 7.92 20.32
C GLY A 285 24.92 9.11 21.25
N LEU A 286 23.98 9.00 22.21
CA LEU A 286 23.72 10.07 23.17
C LEU A 286 24.94 10.31 24.09
N ALA A 287 25.56 9.25 24.60
CA ALA A 287 26.77 9.34 25.41
C ALA A 287 27.90 10.04 24.63
N MET A 288 28.12 9.64 23.37
CA MET A 288 29.13 10.24 22.51
C MET A 288 28.84 11.72 22.25
N SER A 289 27.60 12.09 21.93
CA SER A 289 27.23 13.49 21.71
C SER A 289 27.48 14.41 22.93
N CYS A 290 27.56 13.83 24.12
CA CYS A 290 27.85 14.52 25.38
C CYS A 290 29.32 14.47 25.80
N ALA A 291 30.20 13.88 24.97
CA ALA A 291 31.59 13.58 25.31
C ALA A 291 31.74 12.74 26.61
N ASP A 292 30.79 11.83 26.87
CA ASP A 292 30.86 10.91 28.01
C ASP A 292 32.02 9.92 27.81
N PRO A 293 32.97 9.80 28.77
CA PRO A 293 34.07 8.84 28.66
C PRO A 293 33.61 7.38 28.44
N GLY A 294 32.42 7.01 28.93
CA GLY A 294 31.84 5.68 28.79
C GLY A 294 31.27 5.38 27.39
N ALA A 295 31.19 6.36 26.49
CA ALA A 295 30.63 6.17 25.14
C ALA A 295 31.37 5.10 24.32
N TRP A 296 32.70 4.98 24.50
CA TRP A 296 33.52 4.01 23.79
C TRP A 296 33.30 2.56 24.23
N GLU A 297 32.98 2.34 25.52
CA GLU A 297 32.60 1.02 26.02
C GLU A 297 31.26 0.61 25.40
N LEU A 298 30.28 1.51 25.41
CA LEU A 298 28.95 1.28 24.83
C LEU A 298 29.01 1.00 23.33
N ALA A 299 29.89 1.68 22.60
CA ALA A 299 30.11 1.42 21.18
C ALA A 299 30.68 0.01 20.93
N ARG A 300 31.57 -0.48 21.80
CA ARG A 300 32.15 -1.83 21.71
C ARG A 300 31.17 -2.94 22.09
N GLU A 301 30.16 -2.64 22.90
CA GLU A 301 29.08 -3.56 23.23
C GLU A 301 28.12 -3.81 22.04
N LEU A 302 28.18 -3.02 20.96
CA LEU A 302 27.29 -3.18 19.80
C LEU A 302 27.63 -4.45 19.00
N PRO A 303 26.66 -5.36 18.76
CA PRO A 303 26.89 -6.64 18.10
C PRO A 303 26.92 -6.49 16.56
N ALA A 304 27.98 -5.89 16.01
CA ALA A 304 28.11 -5.66 14.57
C ALA A 304 28.17 -6.97 13.75
N GLU A 305 28.71 -8.04 14.34
CA GLU A 305 28.85 -9.38 13.74
C GLU A 305 27.71 -10.35 14.13
N ASP A 306 26.57 -9.82 14.58
CA ASP A 306 25.41 -10.65 14.92
C ASP A 306 24.92 -11.46 13.71
N THR A 307 24.54 -12.72 13.96
CA THR A 307 23.96 -13.59 12.94
C THR A 307 22.54 -13.18 12.53
N ASP A 308 21.81 -12.43 13.36
CA ASP A 308 20.54 -11.80 13.00
C ASP A 308 20.80 -10.50 12.20
N PRO A 309 20.43 -10.43 10.91
CA PRO A 309 20.60 -9.23 10.11
C PRO A 309 19.84 -8.01 10.66
N ALA A 310 18.79 -8.19 11.45
CA ALA A 310 18.10 -7.09 12.11
C ALA A 310 18.96 -6.46 13.22
N CYS A 311 19.56 -7.26 14.09
CA CYS A 311 20.51 -6.81 15.11
C CYS A 311 21.74 -6.15 14.49
N ALA A 312 22.38 -6.82 13.53
CA ALA A 312 23.56 -6.30 12.84
C ALA A 312 23.31 -4.94 12.18
N ARG A 313 22.13 -4.72 11.57
CA ARG A 313 21.75 -3.42 11.00
C ARG A 313 21.58 -2.33 12.06
N GLN A 314 21.03 -2.64 13.24
CA GLN A 314 20.90 -1.68 14.33
C GLN A 314 22.27 -1.33 14.93
N ALA A 315 23.14 -2.33 15.08
CA ALA A 315 24.52 -2.15 15.54
C ALA A 315 25.32 -1.27 14.56
N ALA A 316 25.28 -1.58 13.26
CA ALA A 316 25.92 -0.78 12.22
C ALA A 316 25.44 0.68 12.23
N ARG A 317 24.11 0.90 12.32
CA ARG A 317 23.56 2.26 12.46
C ARG A 317 24.10 2.97 13.71
N GLY A 318 24.16 2.28 14.85
CA GLY A 318 24.69 2.81 16.11
C GLY A 318 26.14 3.23 16.00
N LEU A 319 26.98 2.38 15.39
CA LEU A 319 28.39 2.66 15.15
C LEU A 319 28.55 3.87 14.23
N CYS A 320 27.83 3.94 13.10
CA CYS A 320 27.88 5.10 12.20
C CYS A 320 27.48 6.41 12.91
N ASN A 321 26.39 6.41 13.67
CA ASN A 321 25.95 7.60 14.40
C ASN A 321 26.95 8.01 15.48
N THR A 322 27.55 7.03 16.17
CA THR A 322 28.56 7.28 17.20
C THR A 322 29.84 7.86 16.58
N ALA A 323 30.28 7.32 15.45
CA ALA A 323 31.41 7.83 14.70
C ALA A 323 31.16 9.27 14.21
N ASP A 324 29.96 9.58 13.71
CA ASP A 324 29.58 10.95 13.31
C ASP A 324 29.73 11.93 14.49
N PHE A 325 29.15 11.61 15.66
CA PHE A 325 29.33 12.44 16.87
C PHE A 325 30.80 12.56 17.30
N ALA A 326 31.58 11.49 17.20
CA ALA A 326 33.01 11.50 17.53
C ALA A 326 33.79 12.45 16.60
N VAL A 327 33.46 12.48 15.30
CA VAL A 327 34.05 13.42 14.33
C VAL A 327 33.71 14.87 14.71
N TRP A 328 32.46 15.16 15.07
CA TRP A 328 32.06 16.51 15.54
C TRP A 328 32.81 16.97 16.79
N LEU A 329 33.26 16.03 17.63
CA LEU A 329 34.06 16.29 18.82
C LEU A 329 35.57 16.30 18.57
N GLY A 330 36.01 16.03 17.33
CA GLY A 330 37.42 16.04 16.94
C GLY A 330 38.18 14.72 17.20
N PHE A 331 37.48 13.62 17.47
CA PHE A 331 38.08 12.30 17.72
C PHE A 331 38.27 11.48 16.42
N TYR A 332 38.91 12.07 15.40
CA TYR A 332 38.99 11.48 14.06
C TYR A 332 39.61 10.08 14.03
N GLU A 333 40.76 9.87 14.68
CA GLU A 333 41.48 8.59 14.67
C GLU A 333 40.70 7.44 15.34
N ARG A 334 39.78 7.76 16.26
CA ARG A 334 38.93 6.75 16.91
C ARG A 334 37.60 6.53 16.19
N ALA A 335 37.27 7.41 15.25
CA ALA A 335 36.05 7.31 14.45
C ALA A 335 36.24 6.48 13.18
N GLU A 336 37.48 6.39 12.67
CA GLU A 336 37.90 5.48 11.60
C GLU A 336 37.99 4.03 12.07
#